data_AF-A0A3R9TL68-F1
#
_entry.id   AF-A0A3R9TL68-F1
#
_cell.length_a   1.000
_cell.length_b   1.000
_cell.length_c   1.000
_cell.angle_alpha   90.00
_cell.angle_beta   90.00
_cell.angle_gamma   90.00
#
_symmetry.space_group_name_H-M   'P 1'
#
loop_
_entity.id
_entity.type
_entity.pdbx_description
1 polymer ?
#
loop_
_entity_poly.entity_id
_entity_poly.type
_entity_poly.pdbx_seq_one_letter_code
_entity_poly.pdbx_strand_id
1 'polypeptide(L)'
;ANTTHFAINILAEEQKDVSNTFARPSEDRFANLSWSKSACQNPLFDHVSAWFDCTTYQVVDAGDHAILIGKVEDFASTGFAGLGYYRGGYFTPAKLSAEVISGPKVVMSAIIGHENTILLEETADHKWTIPHVMVDKDGADKALEKIFAQYQPDASANFIYSVYENVENQQQYISFLCNTPVAQATKGQFVDLNDLEKLEFVDSALESMLMRYRKENHLKTYGVYYGNQTTGTVRQIVKE
;
A
#
# COMPACT_ATOMS: atom_id res chain seq x y z
N ALA A 1 25.34 -18.52 -10.17
CA ALA A 1 25.16 -19.24 -8.89
C ALA A 1 24.60 -20.62 -9.20
N ASN A 2 25.15 -21.70 -8.63
CA ASN A 2 24.80 -23.10 -8.97
C ASN A 2 23.76 -23.73 -8.04
N THR A 3 22.98 -22.94 -7.28
CA THR A 3 22.02 -23.52 -6.33
C THR A 3 20.78 -24.04 -7.05
N THR A 4 20.38 -25.27 -6.71
CA THR A 4 19.20 -25.93 -7.29
C THR A 4 17.93 -25.70 -6.46
N HIS A 5 18.06 -25.08 -5.29
CA HIS A 5 16.97 -24.78 -4.37
C HIS A 5 17.17 -23.40 -3.74
N PHE A 6 16.07 -22.74 -3.38
CA PHE A 6 16.08 -21.48 -2.63
C PHE A 6 14.77 -21.31 -1.85
N ALA A 7 14.81 -20.50 -0.79
CA ALA A 7 13.60 -20.08 -0.08
C ALA A 7 13.35 -18.58 -0.25
N ILE A 8 12.07 -18.21 -0.25
CA ILE A 8 11.60 -16.83 -0.17
C ILE A 8 11.00 -16.64 1.22
N ASN A 9 11.56 -15.75 2.03
CA ASN A 9 11.03 -15.38 3.36
C ASN A 9 10.39 -13.99 3.28
N ILE A 10 9.07 -13.91 3.44
CA ILE A 10 8.30 -12.65 3.46
C ILE A 10 8.29 -12.13 4.90
N LEU A 11 9.12 -11.13 5.18
CA LEU A 11 9.34 -10.61 6.53
C LEU A 11 8.08 -10.00 7.13
N ALA A 12 7.86 -10.22 8.43
CA ALA A 12 6.82 -9.56 9.21
C ALA A 12 7.24 -8.14 9.65
N GLU A 13 6.27 -7.30 10.04
CA GLU A 13 6.49 -5.90 10.45
C GLU A 13 7.65 -5.67 11.43
N GLU A 14 7.83 -6.59 12.37
CA GLU A 14 8.85 -6.51 13.42
C GLU A 14 10.26 -6.79 12.90
N GLN A 15 10.41 -7.43 11.74
CA GLN A 15 11.66 -7.96 11.20
C GLN A 15 12.45 -6.96 10.33
N LYS A 16 12.36 -5.68 10.67
CA LYS A 16 13.11 -4.60 9.98
C LYS A 16 14.62 -4.79 10.11
N ASP A 17 15.07 -5.21 11.27
CA ASP A 17 16.47 -5.55 11.57
C ASP A 17 16.99 -6.70 10.69
N VAL A 18 16.16 -7.73 10.46
CA VAL A 18 16.48 -8.84 9.55
C VAL A 18 16.71 -8.32 8.13
N SER A 19 15.80 -7.48 7.62
CA SER A 19 15.97 -6.86 6.30
C SER A 19 17.29 -6.06 6.19
N ASN A 20 17.60 -5.24 7.20
CA ASN A 20 18.85 -4.46 7.23
C ASN A 20 20.10 -5.35 7.25
N THR A 21 20.06 -6.45 7.99
CA THR A 21 21.18 -7.40 8.11
C THR A 21 21.49 -8.07 6.78
N PHE A 22 20.46 -8.50 6.04
CA PHE A 22 20.63 -9.18 4.75
C PHE A 22 20.94 -8.22 3.59
N ALA A 23 20.60 -6.94 3.71
CA ALA A 23 20.92 -5.91 2.70
C ALA A 23 22.34 -5.33 2.84
N ARG A 24 22.96 -5.42 4.02
CA ARG A 24 24.30 -4.87 4.30
C ARG A 24 25.39 -5.94 4.23
N PRO A 25 26.66 -5.54 4.02
CA PRO A 25 27.79 -6.43 4.27
C PRO A 25 27.80 -6.88 5.75
N SER A 26 27.97 -8.18 5.98
CA SER A 26 28.10 -8.78 7.31
C SER A 26 28.98 -10.04 7.19
N GLU A 27 29.76 -10.35 8.22
CA GLU A 27 30.54 -11.60 8.29
C GLU A 27 29.66 -12.83 8.45
N ASP A 28 28.60 -12.71 9.25
CA ASP A 28 27.56 -13.72 9.40
C ASP A 28 26.18 -13.05 9.45
N ARG A 29 25.34 -13.34 8.45
CA ARG A 29 23.97 -12.79 8.34
C ARG A 29 22.95 -13.58 9.16
N PHE A 30 23.30 -14.79 9.60
CA PHE A 30 22.41 -15.72 10.29
C PHE A 30 22.65 -15.79 11.79
N ALA A 31 23.77 -15.26 12.30
CA ALA A 31 24.19 -15.36 13.71
C ALA A 31 23.12 -14.92 14.74
N ASN A 32 22.35 -13.88 14.43
CA ASN A 32 21.36 -13.29 15.34
C ASN A 32 19.91 -13.51 14.87
N LEU A 33 19.68 -14.53 14.04
CA LEU A 33 18.36 -14.85 13.48
C LEU A 33 17.95 -16.25 13.89
N SER A 34 16.71 -16.42 14.34
CA SER A 34 16.10 -17.75 14.51
C SER A 34 15.63 -18.26 13.16
N TRP A 35 16.16 -19.41 12.73
CA TRP A 35 15.81 -20.04 11.47
C TRP A 35 15.98 -21.56 11.57
N SER A 36 15.28 -22.27 10.69
CA SER A 36 15.33 -23.72 10.57
C SER A 36 15.51 -24.14 9.11
N LYS A 37 15.90 -25.39 8.87
CA LYS A 37 15.99 -25.93 7.51
C LYS A 37 14.66 -26.52 7.08
N SER A 38 14.24 -26.20 5.86
CA SER A 38 13.13 -26.85 5.18
C SER A 38 13.47 -28.28 4.73
N ALA A 39 12.48 -28.99 4.17
CA ALA A 39 12.69 -30.28 3.53
C ALA A 39 13.70 -30.18 2.36
N CYS A 40 13.66 -29.10 1.58
CA CYS A 40 14.64 -28.82 0.53
C CYS A 40 15.99 -28.26 1.05
N GLN A 41 16.23 -28.29 2.37
CA GLN A 41 17.44 -27.79 3.02
C GLN A 41 17.64 -26.27 2.90
N ASN A 42 16.59 -25.51 2.59
CA ASN A 42 16.65 -24.05 2.53
C ASN A 42 16.43 -23.43 3.92
N PRO A 43 17.03 -22.27 4.22
CA PRO A 43 16.80 -21.57 5.47
C PRO A 43 15.43 -20.88 5.48
N LEU A 44 14.57 -21.29 6.40
CA LEU A 44 13.27 -20.66 6.70
C LEU A 44 13.38 -19.90 8.01
N PHE A 45 13.03 -18.62 7.99
CA PHE A 45 13.13 -17.76 9.16
C PHE A 45 11.87 -17.91 10.03
N ASP A 46 12.06 -17.84 11.33
CA ASP A 46 10.93 -17.85 12.25
C ASP A 46 10.20 -16.49 12.22
N HIS A 47 8.92 -16.49 12.60
CA HIS A 47 8.09 -15.28 12.72
C HIS A 47 7.93 -14.42 11.46
N VAL A 48 8.19 -14.99 10.28
CA VAL A 48 7.87 -14.36 8.99
C VAL A 48 6.37 -14.33 8.74
N SER A 49 5.92 -13.37 7.94
CA SER A 49 4.52 -13.30 7.46
C SER A 49 4.17 -14.51 6.60
N ALA A 50 5.09 -14.91 5.73
CA ALA A 50 4.99 -16.12 4.92
C ALA A 50 6.37 -16.61 4.48
N TRP A 51 6.46 -17.85 4.03
CA TRP A 51 7.64 -18.36 3.32
C TRP A 51 7.25 -19.32 2.20
N PHE A 52 8.14 -19.45 1.22
CA PHE A 52 8.04 -20.40 0.11
C PHE A 52 9.35 -21.18 -0.01
N ASP A 53 9.27 -22.50 -0.06
CA ASP A 53 10.39 -23.42 -0.28
C ASP A 53 10.39 -23.86 -1.75
N CYS A 54 11.43 -23.52 -2.50
CA CYS A 54 11.44 -23.62 -3.95
C CYS A 54 12.59 -24.48 -4.49
N THR A 55 12.30 -25.20 -5.57
CA THR A 55 13.31 -25.71 -6.50
C THR A 55 13.54 -24.69 -7.63
N THR A 56 14.79 -24.51 -8.07
CA THR A 56 15.11 -23.64 -9.19
C THR A 56 14.57 -24.25 -10.48
N TYR A 57 13.57 -23.60 -11.09
CA TYR A 57 12.98 -24.03 -12.35
C TYR A 57 13.74 -23.44 -13.55
N GLN A 58 14.02 -22.14 -13.52
CA GLN A 58 14.74 -21.46 -14.59
C GLN A 58 15.52 -20.26 -14.05
N VAL A 59 16.66 -19.99 -14.67
CA VAL A 59 17.42 -18.75 -14.47
C VAL A 59 17.49 -18.03 -15.82
N VAL A 60 16.99 -16.80 -15.87
CA VAL A 60 17.00 -15.97 -17.09
C VAL A 60 17.99 -14.84 -16.90
N ASP A 61 18.89 -14.67 -17.86
CA ASP A 61 19.82 -13.53 -17.90
C ASP A 61 19.04 -12.24 -18.20
N ALA A 62 19.27 -11.20 -17.39
CA ALA A 62 18.62 -9.90 -17.51
C ALA A 62 19.63 -8.75 -17.31
N GLY A 63 20.81 -8.83 -17.94
CA GLY A 63 21.80 -7.76 -17.94
C GLY A 63 22.67 -7.76 -16.67
N ASP A 64 22.48 -6.77 -15.79
CA ASP A 64 23.19 -6.69 -14.52
C ASP A 64 22.55 -7.52 -13.39
N HIS A 65 21.39 -8.15 -13.68
CA HIS A 65 20.68 -9.06 -12.79
C HIS A 65 20.28 -10.35 -13.52
N ALA A 66 19.81 -11.33 -12.74
CA ALA A 66 19.18 -12.54 -13.27
C ALA A 66 17.79 -12.71 -12.65
N ILE A 67 16.83 -13.16 -13.45
CA ILE A 67 15.49 -13.54 -12.98
C ILE A 67 15.55 -15.02 -12.58
N LEU A 68 15.28 -15.29 -11.31
CA LEU A 68 15.15 -16.64 -10.78
C LEU A 68 13.68 -17.04 -10.75
N ILE A 69 13.32 -18.06 -11.52
CA ILE A 69 11.98 -18.65 -11.52
C ILE A 69 12.06 -19.93 -10.69
N GLY A 70 11.29 -19.99 -9.61
CA GLY A 70 11.22 -21.15 -8.72
C GLY A 70 9.90 -21.88 -8.85
N LYS A 71 9.95 -23.23 -8.78
CA LYS A 71 8.78 -24.05 -8.54
C LYS A 71 8.61 -24.20 -7.02
N VAL A 72 7.46 -23.77 -6.51
CA VAL A 72 7.12 -23.90 -5.09
C VAL A 72 6.87 -25.37 -4.78
N GLU A 73 7.65 -25.92 -3.85
CA GLU A 73 7.47 -27.29 -3.33
C GLU A 73 6.68 -27.29 -2.01
N ASP A 74 6.85 -26.25 -1.18
CA ASP A 74 6.10 -26.07 0.06
C ASP A 74 5.97 -24.57 0.41
N PHE A 75 4.99 -24.21 1.23
CA PHE A 75 4.79 -22.85 1.70
C PHE A 75 4.00 -22.80 3.02
N ALA A 76 4.17 -21.70 3.76
CA ALA A 76 3.27 -21.39 4.87
C ALA A 76 2.99 -19.89 4.96
N SER A 77 1.85 -19.56 5.55
CA SER A 77 1.45 -18.20 5.94
C SER A 77 1.05 -18.22 7.41
N THR A 78 1.55 -17.26 8.18
CA THR A 78 1.38 -17.19 9.64
C THR A 78 0.37 -16.13 10.07
N GLY A 79 -0.16 -15.34 9.12
CA GLY A 79 -1.13 -14.28 9.37
C GLY A 79 -0.53 -12.99 9.95
N PHE A 80 0.78 -12.93 10.18
CA PHE A 80 1.44 -11.67 10.57
C PHE A 80 1.42 -10.67 9.40
N ALA A 81 1.22 -9.40 9.71
CA ALA A 81 1.35 -8.34 8.73
C ALA A 81 2.79 -8.27 8.17
N GLY A 82 2.92 -8.01 6.87
CA GLY A 82 4.21 -7.95 6.20
C GLY A 82 4.94 -6.62 6.40
N LEU A 83 6.27 -6.67 6.43
CA LEU A 83 7.13 -5.50 6.39
C LEU A 83 7.13 -4.88 4.98
N GLY A 84 6.63 -3.66 4.86
CA GLY A 84 6.67 -2.90 3.62
C GLY A 84 8.00 -2.16 3.43
N TYR A 85 8.47 -2.09 2.19
CA TYR A 85 9.60 -1.24 1.80
C TYR A 85 9.25 -0.41 0.58
N TYR A 86 9.44 0.90 0.67
CA TYR A 86 9.12 1.82 -0.41
C TYR A 86 10.01 3.06 -0.36
N ARG A 87 10.56 3.46 -1.53
CA ARG A 87 11.40 4.67 -1.69
C ARG A 87 12.56 4.84 -0.70
N GLY A 88 13.18 3.74 -0.27
CA GLY A 88 14.31 3.80 0.66
C GLY A 88 13.91 3.72 2.14
N GLY A 89 12.61 3.61 2.44
CA GLY A 89 12.09 3.52 3.79
C GLY A 89 11.23 2.29 4.03
N TYR A 90 11.18 1.84 5.29
CA TYR A 90 10.27 0.79 5.74
C TYR A 90 8.94 1.40 6.19
N PHE A 91 7.84 0.72 5.90
CA PHE A 91 6.52 1.04 6.45
C PHE A 91 5.86 -0.24 6.97
N THR A 92 5.03 -0.09 8.00
CA THR A 92 4.27 -1.19 8.60
C THR A 92 2.84 -0.68 8.86
N PRO A 93 1.79 -1.48 8.62
CA PRO A 93 0.45 -1.22 9.15
C PRO A 93 0.44 -0.71 10.61
N ALA A 94 1.26 -1.27 11.50
CA ALA A 94 1.41 -0.82 12.89
C ALA A 94 2.08 0.57 13.07
N LYS A 95 2.91 1.05 12.12
CA LYS A 95 3.48 2.41 12.20
C LYS A 95 2.49 3.49 11.76
N LEU A 96 1.56 3.14 10.87
CA LEU A 96 0.43 4.01 10.51
C LEU A 96 -0.48 4.31 11.72
N SER A 97 -0.50 3.45 12.75
CA SER A 97 -1.23 3.71 14.01
C SER A 97 -0.40 4.48 15.05
N ALA A 98 0.93 4.31 15.09
CA ALA A 98 1.79 4.95 16.10
C ALA A 98 2.27 6.37 15.77
N GLU A 99 2.52 6.72 14.49
CA GLU A 99 2.99 8.07 14.09
C GLU A 99 1.91 9.17 14.23
N VAL A 100 0.68 8.77 14.59
CA VAL A 100 -0.45 9.67 14.89
C VAL A 100 -0.27 10.45 16.21
N ILE A 101 0.67 10.04 17.09
CA ILE A 101 0.73 10.56 18.47
C ILE A 101 1.68 11.78 18.64
N SER A 102 2.51 12.15 17.66
CA SER A 102 3.36 13.36 17.78
C SER A 102 3.72 14.09 16.48
N GLY A 103 2.88 13.99 15.44
CA GLY A 103 3.08 14.62 14.13
C GLY A 103 1.96 15.58 13.70
N PRO A 104 2.03 16.16 12.48
CA PRO A 104 0.92 16.90 11.89
C PRO A 104 -0.35 16.04 11.85
N LYS A 105 -1.52 16.69 11.91
CA LYS A 105 -2.81 15.99 11.93
C LYS A 105 -2.94 15.13 10.67
N VAL A 106 -3.04 13.82 10.84
CA VAL A 106 -3.18 12.89 9.72
C VAL A 106 -4.65 12.80 9.33
N VAL A 107 -4.93 12.92 8.04
CA VAL A 107 -6.25 12.70 7.43
C VAL A 107 -6.16 11.43 6.59
N MET A 108 -7.00 10.46 6.93
CA MET A 108 -7.19 9.25 6.16
C MET A 108 -8.28 9.49 5.13
N SER A 109 -8.03 9.15 3.88
CA SER A 109 -9.01 9.29 2.80
C SER A 109 -9.13 7.98 2.01
N ALA A 110 -10.31 7.73 1.44
CA ALA A 110 -10.57 6.54 0.65
C ALA A 110 -11.13 6.92 -0.72
N ILE A 111 -10.43 6.52 -1.78
CA ILE A 111 -10.97 6.54 -3.15
C ILE A 111 -11.73 5.23 -3.32
N ILE A 112 -13.04 5.24 -3.03
CA ILE A 112 -13.90 4.05 -3.12
C ILE A 112 -14.47 3.96 -4.53
N GLY A 113 -13.98 2.99 -5.31
CA GLY A 113 -14.38 2.77 -6.70
C GLY A 113 -15.35 1.61 -6.88
N HIS A 114 -16.27 1.76 -7.84
CA HIS A 114 -17.06 0.68 -8.41
C HIS A 114 -17.11 0.85 -9.93
N GLU A 115 -16.55 -0.12 -10.66
CA GLU A 115 -16.39 -0.06 -12.12
C GLU A 115 -15.68 1.23 -12.62
N ASN A 116 -16.41 2.14 -13.28
CA ASN A 116 -15.93 3.43 -13.78
C ASN A 116 -16.41 4.62 -12.93
N THR A 117 -16.90 4.35 -11.72
CA THR A 117 -17.42 5.37 -10.81
C THR A 117 -16.60 5.43 -9.53
N ILE A 118 -16.57 6.60 -8.89
CA ILE A 118 -15.99 6.80 -7.57
C ILE A 118 -16.98 7.46 -6.63
N LEU A 119 -16.93 7.09 -5.35
CA LEU A 119 -17.77 7.69 -4.33
C LEU A 119 -17.23 9.08 -3.96
N LEU A 120 -18.05 10.10 -4.17
CA LEU A 120 -17.78 11.48 -3.77
C LEU A 120 -18.87 12.01 -2.83
N GLU A 121 -18.51 13.03 -2.06
CA GLU A 121 -19.43 13.79 -1.23
C GLU A 121 -19.37 15.27 -1.63
N GLU A 122 -20.54 15.90 -1.75
CA GLU A 122 -20.65 17.34 -1.93
C GLU A 122 -20.65 18.03 -0.54
N THR A 123 -19.78 19.01 -0.36
CA THR A 123 -19.69 19.82 0.85
C THR A 123 -20.75 20.92 0.86
N ALA A 124 -20.93 21.57 2.02
CA ALA A 124 -21.87 22.68 2.16
C ALA A 124 -21.59 23.86 1.21
N ASP A 125 -20.34 24.01 0.76
CA ASP A 125 -19.91 25.06 -0.16
C ASP A 125 -20.01 24.65 -1.64
N HIS A 126 -20.80 23.60 -1.96
CA HIS A 126 -20.97 23.04 -3.31
C HIS A 126 -19.68 22.54 -3.97
N LYS A 127 -18.68 22.18 -3.16
CA LYS A 127 -17.43 21.57 -3.61
C LYS A 127 -17.43 20.08 -3.36
N TRP A 128 -16.66 19.35 -4.15
CA TRP A 128 -16.59 17.90 -4.07
C TRP A 128 -15.37 17.42 -3.29
N THR A 129 -15.58 16.40 -2.49
CA THR A 129 -14.53 15.71 -1.74
C THR A 129 -14.69 14.18 -1.82
N ILE A 130 -13.67 13.46 -1.38
CA ILE A 130 -13.72 12.00 -1.18
C ILE A 130 -14.00 11.68 0.29
N PRO A 131 -14.51 10.48 0.60
CA PRO A 131 -14.63 10.01 1.98
C PRO A 131 -13.30 10.13 2.73
N HIS A 132 -13.31 10.84 3.87
CA HIS A 132 -12.12 11.06 4.68
C HIS A 132 -12.47 11.27 6.16
N VAL A 133 -11.51 10.97 7.04
CA VAL A 133 -11.60 11.15 8.50
C VAL A 133 -10.24 11.56 9.04
N MET A 134 -10.24 12.43 10.04
CA MET A 134 -9.03 12.73 10.81
C MET A 134 -8.67 11.52 11.66
N VAL A 135 -7.43 11.05 11.55
CA VAL A 135 -6.95 9.92 12.33
C VAL A 135 -6.81 10.37 13.78
N ASP A 136 -7.48 9.66 14.66
CA ASP A 136 -7.38 9.85 16.10
C ASP A 136 -6.42 8.81 16.71
N LYS A 137 -6.34 8.79 18.04
CA LYS A 137 -5.49 7.86 18.80
C LYS A 137 -5.74 6.38 18.49
N ASP A 138 -6.86 6.03 17.85
CA ASP A 138 -7.21 4.65 17.52
C ASP A 138 -6.52 4.18 16.22
N GLY A 139 -5.83 5.08 15.51
CA GLY A 139 -4.98 4.77 14.37
C GLY A 139 -5.69 4.67 13.02
N ALA A 140 -4.89 4.45 11.97
CA ALA A 140 -5.35 4.48 10.57
C ALA A 140 -6.40 3.40 10.24
N ASP A 141 -6.25 2.19 10.78
CA ASP A 141 -7.19 1.09 10.51
C ASP A 141 -8.59 1.42 11.01
N LYS A 142 -8.70 1.98 12.23
CA LYS A 142 -9.98 2.47 12.77
C LYS A 142 -10.53 3.65 12.00
N ALA A 143 -9.68 4.51 11.46
CA ALA A 143 -10.12 5.58 10.57
C ALA A 143 -10.73 5.03 9.27
N LEU A 144 -10.12 4.01 8.64
CA LEU A 144 -10.69 3.34 7.47
C LEU A 144 -12.00 2.60 7.78
N GLU A 145 -12.06 1.86 8.89
CA GLU A 145 -13.30 1.22 9.35
C GLU A 145 -14.43 2.25 9.53
N LYS A 146 -14.13 3.41 10.15
CA LYS A 146 -15.09 4.52 10.31
C LYS A 146 -15.56 5.05 8.94
N ILE A 147 -14.65 5.21 7.98
CA ILE A 147 -15.00 5.62 6.61
C ILE A 147 -15.93 4.60 5.95
N PHE A 148 -15.60 3.30 6.00
CA PHE A 148 -16.44 2.27 5.37
C PHE A 148 -17.81 2.19 6.05
N ALA A 149 -17.88 2.18 7.37
CA ALA A 149 -19.15 2.17 8.09
C ALA A 149 -20.05 3.37 7.72
N GLN A 150 -19.47 4.55 7.49
CA GLN A 150 -20.20 5.77 7.19
C GLN A 150 -20.62 5.88 5.71
N TYR A 151 -19.76 5.46 4.78
CA TYR A 151 -19.92 5.73 3.35
C TYR A 151 -20.31 4.49 2.55
N GLN A 152 -19.64 3.36 2.80
CA GLN A 152 -19.89 2.10 2.10
C GLN A 152 -19.36 0.89 2.90
N PRO A 153 -20.22 0.17 3.64
CA PRO A 153 -19.79 -0.92 4.52
C PRO A 153 -19.14 -2.10 3.82
N ASP A 154 -19.50 -2.35 2.56
CA ASP A 154 -18.94 -3.44 1.74
C ASP A 154 -17.65 -3.05 1.02
N ALA A 155 -17.09 -1.87 1.30
CA ALA A 155 -15.83 -1.45 0.72
C ALA A 155 -14.64 -2.16 1.37
N SER A 156 -13.59 -2.39 0.58
CA SER A 156 -12.32 -2.93 1.06
C SER A 156 -11.16 -2.08 0.58
N ALA A 157 -10.16 -1.88 1.45
CA ALA A 157 -8.93 -1.20 1.13
C ALA A 157 -8.01 -2.12 0.32
N ASN A 158 -7.32 -1.57 -0.68
CA ASN A 158 -6.36 -2.30 -1.49
C ASN A 158 -4.93 -1.87 -1.18
N PHE A 159 -4.52 -0.68 -1.62
CA PHE A 159 -3.18 -0.13 -1.35
C PHE A 159 -3.24 1.40 -1.22
N ILE A 160 -2.18 1.99 -0.68
CA ILE A 160 -2.03 3.44 -0.56
C ILE A 160 -1.82 4.03 -1.97
N TYR A 161 -2.72 4.91 -2.39
CA TYR A 161 -2.70 5.57 -3.69
C TYR A 161 -1.89 6.87 -3.70
N SER A 162 -1.97 7.63 -2.61
CA SER A 162 -1.33 8.93 -2.50
C SER A 162 -0.98 9.23 -1.04
N VAL A 163 0.19 9.81 -0.83
CA VAL A 163 0.56 10.45 0.43
C VAL A 163 1.06 11.85 0.11
N TYR A 164 0.38 12.86 0.64
CA TYR A 164 0.83 14.23 0.50
C TYR A 164 0.64 15.04 1.77
N GLU A 165 1.51 16.02 1.97
CA GLU A 165 1.34 17.03 3.00
C GLU A 165 0.72 18.27 2.39
N ASN A 166 -0.33 18.80 3.02
CA ASN A 166 -0.84 20.12 2.73
C ASN A 166 -0.26 21.10 3.76
N VAL A 167 0.71 21.90 3.31
CA VAL A 167 1.44 22.82 4.21
C VAL A 167 0.58 23.99 4.70
N GLU A 168 -0.54 24.30 4.03
CA GLU A 168 -1.43 25.40 4.41
C GLU A 168 -2.24 25.05 5.67
N ASN A 169 -2.75 23.82 5.74
CA ASN A 169 -3.54 23.34 6.88
C ASN A 169 -2.75 22.48 7.86
N GLN A 170 -1.45 22.27 7.61
CA GLN A 170 -0.54 21.42 8.41
C GLN A 170 -1.09 20.01 8.63
N GLN A 171 -1.68 19.44 7.58
CA GLN A 171 -2.24 18.10 7.59
C GLN A 171 -1.53 17.20 6.58
N GLN A 172 -1.34 15.96 6.98
CA GLN A 172 -0.85 14.91 6.10
C GLN A 172 -2.03 14.05 5.64
N TYR A 173 -2.21 13.93 4.33
CA TYR A 173 -3.25 13.14 3.71
C TYR A 173 -2.69 11.81 3.25
N ILE A 174 -3.31 10.72 3.68
CA ILE A 174 -3.03 9.36 3.25
C ILE A 174 -4.29 8.84 2.58
N SER A 175 -4.24 8.67 1.26
CA SER A 175 -5.38 8.20 0.46
C SER A 175 -5.19 6.75 0.04
N PHE A 176 -6.12 5.88 0.42
CA PHE A 176 -6.18 4.50 -0.03
C PHE A 176 -7.02 4.39 -1.31
N LEU A 177 -6.59 3.51 -2.21
CA LEU A 177 -7.46 2.99 -3.25
C LEU A 177 -8.29 1.86 -2.66
N CYS A 178 -9.61 1.97 -2.78
CA CYS A 178 -10.57 1.03 -2.23
C CYS A 178 -11.56 0.61 -3.33
N ASN A 179 -12.12 -0.58 -3.19
CA ASN A 179 -13.13 -1.10 -4.11
C ASN A 179 -14.37 -1.52 -3.34
N THR A 180 -15.53 -1.46 -3.98
CA THR A 180 -16.77 -2.02 -3.43
C THR A 180 -17.50 -2.87 -4.47
N PRO A 181 -18.16 -3.98 -4.06
CA PRO A 181 -18.92 -4.82 -4.99
C PRO A 181 -20.24 -4.20 -5.42
N VAL A 182 -20.70 -3.11 -4.79
CA VAL A 182 -22.01 -2.50 -5.07
C VAL A 182 -21.90 -0.98 -5.28
N ALA A 183 -22.63 -0.46 -6.26
CA ALA A 183 -22.67 0.96 -6.61
C ALA A 183 -23.62 1.80 -5.70
N GLN A 184 -23.90 1.35 -4.48
CA GLN A 184 -24.84 2.01 -3.57
C GLN A 184 -24.11 2.57 -2.36
N ALA A 185 -24.17 3.88 -2.15
CA ALA A 185 -23.53 4.51 -0.99
C ALA A 185 -24.52 4.73 0.16
N THR A 186 -24.05 4.61 1.40
CA THR A 186 -24.77 5.07 2.59
C THR A 186 -24.75 6.59 2.70
N LYS A 187 -23.64 7.21 2.26
CA LYS A 187 -23.44 8.67 2.26
C LYS A 187 -22.63 9.07 1.03
N GLY A 188 -22.99 10.20 0.42
CA GLY A 188 -22.40 10.64 -0.85
C GLY A 188 -23.05 9.96 -2.06
N GLN A 189 -22.40 10.07 -3.21
CA GLN A 189 -22.89 9.48 -4.46
C GLN A 189 -21.73 9.01 -5.35
N PHE A 190 -21.97 7.93 -6.08
CA PHE A 190 -21.04 7.46 -7.11
C PHE A 190 -21.13 8.35 -8.34
N VAL A 191 -20.00 8.93 -8.72
CA VAL A 191 -19.86 9.79 -9.90
C VAL A 191 -18.99 9.10 -10.94
N ASP A 192 -19.39 9.16 -12.21
CA ASP A 192 -18.60 8.62 -13.30
C ASP A 192 -17.29 9.39 -13.46
N LEU A 193 -16.20 8.66 -13.66
CA LEU A 193 -14.87 9.24 -13.79
C LEU A 193 -14.75 10.23 -14.95
N ASN A 194 -15.57 10.11 -15.99
CA ASN A 194 -15.59 11.05 -17.12
C ASN A 194 -16.23 12.40 -16.75
N ASP A 195 -17.02 12.45 -15.69
CA ASP A 195 -17.70 13.66 -15.25
C ASP A 195 -16.87 14.49 -14.26
N LEU A 196 -15.71 13.99 -13.81
CA LEU A 196 -14.88 14.69 -12.81
C LEU A 196 -14.42 16.09 -13.25
N GLU A 197 -14.19 16.32 -14.55
CA GLU A 197 -13.78 17.64 -15.07
C GLU A 197 -14.90 18.70 -14.98
N LYS A 198 -16.12 18.29 -14.70
CA LYS A 198 -17.27 19.18 -14.53
C LYS A 198 -17.47 19.60 -13.07
N LEU A 199 -16.68 19.05 -12.14
CA LEU A 199 -16.83 19.26 -10.71
C LEU A 199 -15.76 20.22 -10.19
N GLU A 200 -16.14 21.03 -9.20
CA GLU A 200 -15.20 21.85 -8.43
C GLU A 200 -14.83 21.11 -7.14
N PHE A 201 -13.54 20.84 -6.92
CA PHE A 201 -13.06 20.12 -5.74
C PHE A 201 -12.67 21.07 -4.60
N VAL A 202 -12.65 20.54 -3.38
CA VAL A 202 -12.30 21.31 -2.18
C VAL A 202 -10.89 21.91 -2.21
N ASP A 203 -9.95 21.22 -2.85
CA ASP A 203 -8.59 21.73 -3.08
C ASP A 203 -7.98 21.17 -4.38
N SER A 204 -6.92 21.82 -4.85
CA SER A 204 -6.23 21.48 -6.10
C SER A 204 -5.41 20.19 -6.01
N ALA A 205 -5.02 19.74 -4.82
CA ALA A 205 -4.30 18.49 -4.64
C ALA A 205 -5.22 17.30 -4.83
N LEU A 206 -6.43 17.36 -4.29
CA LEU A 206 -7.48 16.38 -4.49
C LEU A 206 -7.86 16.31 -5.96
N GLU A 207 -8.10 17.45 -6.61
CA GLU A 207 -8.39 17.51 -8.04
C GLU A 207 -7.29 16.84 -8.87
N SER A 208 -6.03 17.23 -8.65
CA SER A 208 -4.87 16.65 -9.33
C SER A 208 -4.77 15.13 -9.10
N MET A 209 -5.00 14.67 -7.86
CA MET A 209 -5.00 13.26 -7.52
C MET A 209 -6.11 12.49 -8.24
N LEU A 210 -7.32 13.03 -8.33
CA LEU A 210 -8.45 12.37 -8.99
C LEU A 210 -8.34 12.40 -10.52
N MET A 211 -7.82 13.46 -11.11
CA MET A 211 -7.51 13.51 -12.55
C MET A 211 -6.45 12.48 -12.93
N ARG A 212 -5.45 12.29 -12.06
CA ARG A 212 -4.47 11.21 -12.21
C ARG A 212 -5.13 9.84 -12.10
N TYR A 213 -5.96 9.63 -11.08
CA TYR A 213 -6.69 8.37 -10.91
C TYR A 213 -7.56 8.02 -12.11
N ARG A 214 -8.28 9.01 -12.67
CA ARG A 214 -9.07 8.86 -13.90
C ARG A 214 -8.23 8.31 -15.05
N LYS A 215 -7.07 8.95 -15.30
CA LYS A 215 -6.14 8.53 -16.36
C LYS A 215 -5.59 7.12 -16.13
N GLU A 216 -5.23 6.82 -14.88
CA GLU A 216 -4.67 5.53 -14.46
C GLU A 216 -5.71 4.38 -14.50
N ASN A 217 -6.98 4.66 -14.14
CA ASN A 217 -8.06 3.65 -14.17
C ASN A 217 -8.40 3.22 -15.60
N HIS A 218 -8.36 4.14 -16.57
CA HIS A 218 -8.57 3.82 -17.98
C HIS A 218 -7.50 2.86 -18.53
N LEU A 219 -6.26 3.02 -18.06
CA LEU A 219 -5.11 2.21 -18.48
C LEU A 219 -4.86 1.00 -17.56
N LYS A 220 -5.69 0.82 -16.52
CA LYS A 220 -5.52 -0.17 -15.43
C LYS A 220 -4.07 -0.22 -14.92
N THR A 221 -3.40 0.92 -14.83
CA THR A 221 -2.00 1.07 -14.40
C THR A 221 -1.97 2.13 -13.32
N TYR A 222 -1.89 1.68 -12.06
CA TYR A 222 -1.93 2.57 -10.91
C TYR A 222 -0.51 2.93 -10.48
N GLY A 223 -0.28 4.19 -10.14
CA GLY A 223 0.97 4.65 -9.55
C GLY A 223 0.73 5.25 -8.18
N VAL A 224 1.69 5.14 -7.28
CA VAL A 224 1.62 5.81 -5.98
C VAL A 224 2.28 7.18 -6.06
N TYR A 225 1.56 8.25 -5.69
CA TYR A 225 2.08 9.62 -5.65
C TYR A 225 2.64 9.98 -4.28
N TYR A 226 3.77 10.69 -4.29
CA TYR A 226 4.43 11.23 -3.11
C TYR A 226 4.83 12.67 -3.36
N GLY A 227 4.41 13.59 -2.49
CA GLY A 227 4.74 15.00 -2.66
C GLY A 227 4.03 15.88 -1.64
N ASN A 228 3.92 17.16 -1.97
CA ASN A 228 3.03 18.11 -1.31
C ASN A 228 1.88 18.48 -2.26
N GLN A 229 1.05 19.45 -1.85
CA GLN A 229 -0.10 19.89 -2.66
C GLN A 229 0.26 20.51 -4.02
N THR A 230 1.54 20.87 -4.24
CA THR A 230 2.00 21.54 -5.48
C THR A 230 3.00 20.73 -6.31
N THR A 231 3.78 19.84 -5.70
CA THR A 231 4.92 19.15 -6.33
C THR A 231 5.08 17.74 -5.78
N GLY A 232 5.41 16.77 -6.63
CA GLY A 232 5.63 15.40 -6.20
C GLY A 232 6.10 14.47 -7.32
N THR A 233 6.21 13.19 -7.01
CA THR A 233 6.64 12.16 -7.96
C THR A 233 5.68 10.97 -7.90
N VAL A 234 5.17 10.58 -9.06
CA VAL A 234 4.41 9.34 -9.26
C VAL A 234 5.39 8.18 -9.50
N ARG A 235 5.23 7.06 -8.78
CA ARG A 235 5.89 5.80 -9.12
C ARG A 235 4.85 4.76 -9.51
N GLN A 236 4.98 4.23 -10.71
CA GLN A 236 4.10 3.17 -11.21
C GLN A 236 4.19 1.93 -10.31
N ILE A 237 3.05 1.35 -9.94
CA ILE A 237 2.99 -0.01 -9.41
C ILE A 237 3.12 -0.89 -10.63
N VAL A 238 4.29 -1.48 -10.80
CA VAL A 238 4.59 -2.34 -11.95
C VAL A 238 3.55 -3.47 -11.96
N LYS A 239 2.75 -3.53 -13.03
CA LYS A 239 2.06 -4.76 -13.38
C LYS A 239 3.09 -5.68 -14.01
N GLU A 240 3.33 -6.81 -13.38
CA GLU A 240 3.84 -7.99 -14.08
C GLU A 240 2.81 -8.46 -15.12
#